data_AF-A0AA38M5S5-F1
#
_entry.id   AF-A0AA38M5S5-F1
#
_cell.length_a   1.000
_cell.length_b   1.000
_cell.length_c   1.000
_cell.angle_alpha   90.00
_cell.angle_beta   90.00
_cell.angle_gamma   90.00
#
_symmetry.space_group_name_H-M   'P 1'
#
loop_
_entity.id
_entity.type
_entity.pdbx_description
1 polymer ?
#
loop_
_entity_poly.entity_id
_entity_poly.type
_entity_poly.pdbx_seq_one_letter_code
_entity_poly.pdbx_strand_id
1 'polypeptide(L)'
;MAEPTQLDLFEAVKESLHKDGRLDKFKAELRSAVMSILNKNASAEEPPKVPEETKFINELIREYLNWNGYMYTEQILAAECGQNMERLNRDVLTTKLGVMDDSRTAKIPLLYYIVTAFQNQDNEES
;
A
#
# COMPACT_ATOMS: atom_id res chain seq x y z
N MET A 1 29.27 25.19 22.98
CA MET A 1 28.37 24.18 22.42
C MET A 1 27.02 24.39 23.08
N ALA A 2 25.95 24.58 22.33
CA ALA A 2 24.62 24.78 22.93
C ALA A 2 24.21 23.49 23.65
N GLU A 3 23.73 23.60 24.89
CA GLU A 3 23.17 22.45 25.58
C GLU A 3 21.94 21.96 24.81
N PRO A 4 21.81 20.65 24.57
CA PRO A 4 20.66 20.10 23.88
C PRO A 4 19.40 20.44 24.67
N THR A 5 18.43 21.02 23.99
CA THR A 5 17.15 21.34 24.60
C THR A 5 16.37 20.06 24.88
N GLN A 6 15.38 20.14 25.77
CA GLN A 6 14.50 19.01 26.08
C GLN A 6 13.81 18.43 24.83
N LEU A 7 13.56 19.28 23.82
CA LEU A 7 13.02 18.89 22.52
C LEU A 7 14.03 18.05 21.72
N ASP A 8 15.29 18.46 21.68
CA ASP A 8 16.36 17.73 20.98
C ASP A 8 16.55 16.32 21.57
N LEU A 9 16.48 16.21 22.90
CA LEU A 9 16.56 14.93 23.61
C LEU A 9 15.34 14.05 23.32
N PHE A 10 14.14 14.63 23.27
CA PHE A 10 12.94 13.90 22.93
C PHE A 10 12.98 13.35 21.50
N GLU A 11 13.41 14.17 20.53
CA GLU A 11 13.56 13.76 19.14
C GLU A 11 14.61 12.66 18.97
N ALA A 12 15.76 12.78 19.64
CA ALA A 12 16.81 11.75 19.62
C ALA A 12 16.31 10.41 20.17
N VAL A 13 15.54 10.42 21.26
CA VAL A 13 14.93 9.20 21.82
C VAL A 13 13.91 8.60 20.85
N LYS A 14 13.07 9.44 20.23
CA LYS A 14 12.08 9.01 19.24
C LYS A 14 12.74 8.39 18.01
N GLU A 15 13.80 9.00 17.48
CA GLU A 15 14.59 8.45 16.38
C GLU A 15 15.28 7.14 16.78
N SER A 16 15.83 7.05 17.98
CA SER A 16 16.46 5.82 18.46
C SER A 16 15.45 4.68 18.53
N LEU A 17 14.25 4.92 19.06
CA LEU A 17 13.17 3.93 19.12
C LEU A 17 12.64 3.56 17.73
N HIS A 18 12.70 4.48 16.77
CA HIS A 18 12.36 4.21 15.37
C HIS A 18 13.43 3.37 14.67
N LYS A 19 14.72 3.66 14.87
CA LYS A 19 15.84 2.88 14.30
C LYS A 19 15.89 1.46 14.86
N ASP A 20 15.56 1.30 16.14
CA ASP A 20 15.49 0.00 16.82
C ASP A 20 14.21 -0.78 16.46
N GLY A 21 13.32 -0.21 15.63
CA GLY A 21 12.05 -0.84 15.20
C GLY A 21 10.99 -0.97 16.30
N ARG A 22 11.31 -0.65 17.56
CA ARG A 22 10.41 -0.75 18.71
C ARG A 22 9.22 0.20 18.61
N LEU A 23 9.43 1.40 18.07
CA LEU A 23 8.35 2.37 17.86
C LEU A 23 7.33 1.87 16.85
N ASP A 24 7.79 1.20 15.79
CA ASP A 24 6.91 0.68 14.74
C ASP A 24 6.18 -0.59 15.20
N LYS A 25 6.86 -1.46 15.98
CA LYS A 25 6.22 -2.57 16.67
C LYS A 25 5.09 -2.10 17.59
N PHE A 26 5.34 -1.06 18.40
CA PHE A 26 4.32 -0.52 19.30
C PHE A 26 3.14 0.11 18.55
N LYS A 27 3.40 0.84 17.46
CA LYS A 27 2.33 1.35 16.58
C LYS A 27 1.52 0.22 15.95
N ALA A 28 2.18 -0.87 15.53
CA ALA A 28 1.51 -2.03 14.95
C ALA A 28 0.64 -2.77 15.98
N GLU A 29 1.16 -2.97 17.20
CA GLU A 29 0.41 -3.55 18.31
C GLU A 29 -0.81 -2.68 18.68
N LEU A 30 -0.64 -1.36 18.74
CA LEU A 30 -1.74 -0.43 19.00
C LEU A 30 -2.79 -0.47 17.88
N ARG A 31 -2.35 -0.45 16.61
CA ARG A 31 -3.27 -0.59 15.46
C ARG A 31 -4.00 -1.92 15.50
N SER A 32 -3.32 -3.03 15.81
CA SER A 32 -3.93 -4.35 15.94
C SER A 32 -4.94 -4.39 17.09
N ALA A 33 -4.65 -3.76 18.22
CA ALA A 33 -5.56 -3.69 19.36
C ALA A 33 -6.80 -2.87 19.03
N VAL A 34 -6.63 -1.70 18.40
CA VAL A 34 -7.74 -0.86 17.93
C VAL A 34 -8.58 -1.62 16.91
N MET A 35 -7.95 -2.28 15.94
CA MET A 35 -8.64 -3.05 14.92
C MET A 35 -9.37 -4.26 15.50
N SER A 36 -8.80 -4.93 16.51
CA SER A 36 -9.46 -6.02 17.24
C SER A 36 -10.70 -5.54 17.99
N ILE A 37 -10.67 -4.33 18.56
CA ILE A 37 -11.83 -3.73 19.25
C ILE A 37 -12.90 -3.32 18.23
N LEU A 38 -12.51 -2.72 17.12
CA LEU A 38 -13.44 -2.37 16.03
C LEU A 38 -14.08 -3.63 15.42
N ASN A 39 -13.29 -4.67 15.18
CA ASN A 39 -13.75 -5.95 14.64
C ASN A 39 -14.52 -6.81 15.65
N LYS A 40 -14.41 -6.57 16.97
CA LYS A 40 -15.29 -7.24 17.95
C LYS A 40 -16.77 -6.89 17.77
N ASN A 41 -17.07 -5.79 17.08
CA ASN A 41 -18.42 -5.41 16.67
C ASN A 41 -18.77 -5.84 15.23
N ALA A 42 -17.79 -6.34 14.47
CA ALA A 42 -18.01 -7.00 13.18
C ALA A 42 -18.15 -8.50 13.47
N SER A 43 -19.39 -8.96 13.46
CA SER A 43 -19.80 -10.33 13.77
C SER A 43 -18.89 -11.40 13.16
N ALA A 44 -18.81 -12.53 13.89
CA ALA A 44 -18.10 -13.77 13.57
C ALA A 44 -18.55 -14.44 12.26
N GLU A 45 -18.26 -13.82 11.14
CA GLU A 45 -18.29 -14.42 9.81
C GLU A 45 -16.89 -14.29 9.24
N GLU A 46 -16.36 -15.36 8.64
CA GLU A 46 -15.08 -15.30 7.90
C GLU A 46 -15.08 -14.03 7.05
N PRO A 47 -14.01 -13.22 7.05
CA PRO A 47 -13.96 -12.04 6.21
C PRO A 47 -14.35 -12.50 4.79
N PRO A 48 -15.39 -11.89 4.19
CA PRO A 48 -15.92 -12.38 2.92
C PRO A 48 -14.76 -12.53 1.96
N LYS A 49 -14.58 -13.73 1.38
CA LYS A 49 -13.48 -14.02 0.46
C LYS A 49 -13.45 -12.91 -0.58
N VAL A 50 -12.44 -12.05 -0.49
CA VAL A 50 -12.30 -10.90 -1.39
C VAL A 50 -12.32 -11.44 -2.82
N PRO A 51 -13.24 -10.98 -3.68
CA PRO A 51 -13.30 -11.42 -5.07
C PRO A 51 -11.95 -11.29 -5.76
N GLU A 52 -11.64 -12.17 -6.71
CA GLU A 52 -10.35 -12.15 -7.42
C GLU A 52 -10.14 -10.84 -8.18
N GLU A 53 -11.23 -10.22 -8.64
CA GLU A 53 -11.25 -8.90 -9.27
C GLU A 53 -10.82 -7.81 -8.28
N THR A 54 -11.36 -7.84 -7.06
CA THR A 54 -11.00 -6.89 -6.01
C THR A 54 -9.53 -7.06 -5.61
N LYS A 55 -9.05 -8.31 -5.48
CA LYS A 55 -7.62 -8.56 -5.21
C LYS A 55 -6.75 -8.00 -6.31
N PHE A 56 -7.14 -8.18 -7.56
CA PHE A 56 -6.41 -7.64 -8.70
C PHE A 56 -6.36 -6.10 -8.69
N ILE A 57 -7.49 -5.44 -8.43
CA ILE A 57 -7.56 -3.98 -8.30
C ILE A 57 -6.67 -3.50 -7.16
N ASN A 58 -6.73 -4.16 -6.00
CA ASN A 58 -5.90 -3.80 -4.86
C ASN A 58 -4.41 -3.91 -5.19
N GLU A 59 -3.98 -4.91 -5.95
CA GLU A 59 -2.58 -5.04 -6.37
C GLU A 59 -2.16 -3.93 -7.36
N LEU A 60 -3.05 -3.49 -8.25
CA LEU A 60 -2.82 -2.31 -9.10
C LEU A 60 -2.69 -1.03 -8.25
N ILE A 61 -3.51 -0.88 -7.21
CA ILE A 61 -3.43 0.24 -6.27
C ILE A 61 -2.11 0.17 -5.48
N ARG A 62 -1.72 -1.00 -4.98
CA ARG A 62 -0.46 -1.20 -4.24
C ARG A 62 0.75 -0.85 -5.10
N GLU A 63 0.75 -1.23 -6.39
CA GLU A 63 1.80 -0.84 -7.34
C GLU A 63 1.89 0.70 -7.48
N TYR A 64 0.76 1.38 -7.67
CA TYR A 64 0.69 2.83 -7.76
C TYR A 64 1.16 3.52 -6.47
N LEU A 65 0.68 3.06 -5.31
CA LEU A 65 1.06 3.63 -4.01
C LEU A 65 2.56 3.48 -3.78
N ASN A 66 3.13 2.31 -4.06
CA ASN A 66 4.55 2.06 -3.93
C ASN A 66 5.38 2.94 -4.87
N TRP A 67 4.98 3.07 -6.15
CA TRP A 67 5.70 3.90 -7.11
C TRP A 67 5.69 5.39 -6.73
N ASN A 68 4.58 5.89 -6.17
CA ASN A 68 4.47 7.27 -5.70
C ASN A 68 5.07 7.51 -4.29
N GLY A 69 5.60 6.47 -3.63
CA GLY A 69 6.20 6.60 -2.31
C GLY A 69 5.23 6.56 -1.12
N TYR A 70 3.96 6.19 -1.33
CA TYR A 70 2.92 6.10 -0.29
C TYR A 70 2.99 4.78 0.51
N MET A 71 4.18 4.47 1.05
CA MET A 71 4.50 3.18 1.66
C MET A 71 3.61 2.83 2.87
N TYR A 72 3.25 3.81 3.69
CA TYR A 72 2.40 3.56 4.86
C TYR A 72 0.95 3.25 4.47
N THR A 73 0.43 3.92 3.45
CA THR A 73 -0.93 3.69 2.94
C THR A 73 -1.02 2.31 2.29
N GLU A 74 0.02 1.89 1.57
CA GLU A 74 0.12 0.56 0.97
C GLU A 74 0.07 -0.55 2.03
N GLN A 75 0.81 -0.40 3.14
CA GLN A 75 0.80 -1.37 4.24
C GLN A 75 -0.55 -1.46 4.95
N ILE A 76 -1.22 -0.32 5.14
CA ILE A 76 -2.56 -0.29 5.74
C ILE A 76 -3.56 -0.98 4.81
N LEU A 77 -3.53 -0.67 3.51
CA LEU A 77 -4.40 -1.31 2.52
C LEU A 77 -4.21 -2.84 2.50
N ALA A 78 -2.97 -3.32 2.50
CA ALA A 78 -2.67 -4.76 2.54
C ALA A 78 -3.25 -5.43 3.80
N ALA A 79 -3.11 -4.78 4.97
CA ALA A 79 -3.65 -5.27 6.22
C ALA A 79 -5.20 -5.25 6.26
N GLU A 80 -5.83 -4.19 5.75
CA GLU A 80 -7.29 -4.04 5.69
C GLU A 80 -7.93 -5.04 4.73
N CYS A 81 -7.27 -5.33 3.61
CA CYS A 81 -7.79 -6.25 2.60
C CYS A 81 -7.56 -7.73 2.97
N GLY A 82 -6.87 -8.01 4.08
CA GLY A 82 -6.47 -9.37 4.46
C GLY A 82 -5.60 -10.05 3.38
N GLN A 83 -4.94 -9.28 2.53
CA GLN A 83 -4.08 -9.79 1.46
C GLN A 83 -2.68 -10.05 2.00
N ASN A 84 -1.96 -10.99 1.36
CA ASN A 84 -0.58 -11.24 1.72
C ASN A 84 0.25 -9.95 1.55
N MET A 85 1.15 -9.69 2.50
CA MET A 85 2.11 -8.58 2.43
C MET A 85 3.02 -8.71 1.20
N GLU A 86 3.22 -9.94 0.71
CA GLU A 86 3.91 -10.19 -0.55
C GLU A 86 3.10 -9.64 -1.73
N ARG A 87 3.73 -8.79 -2.53
CA ARG A 87 3.15 -8.18 -3.73
C ARG A 87 3.14 -9.17 -4.89
N LEU A 88 2.11 -9.10 -5.73
CA LEU A 88 2.15 -9.83 -7.00
C LEU A 88 3.29 -9.29 -7.89
N ASN A 89 3.96 -10.21 -8.58
CA ASN A 89 4.93 -9.81 -9.59
C ASN A 89 4.22 -9.06 -10.72
N ARG A 90 4.84 -7.98 -11.19
CA ARG A 90 4.34 -7.14 -12.29
C ARG A 90 4.02 -7.96 -13.54
N ASP A 91 4.81 -8.98 -13.85
CA ASP A 91 4.56 -9.90 -14.97
C ASP A 91 3.19 -10.60 -14.89
N VAL A 92 2.73 -10.89 -13.66
CA VAL A 92 1.41 -11.49 -13.43
C VAL A 92 0.32 -10.45 -13.67
N LEU A 93 0.55 -9.20 -13.26
CA LEU A 93 -0.40 -8.10 -13.44
C LEU A 93 -0.56 -7.74 -14.92
N THR A 94 0.53 -7.64 -15.67
CA THR A 94 0.51 -7.37 -17.12
C THR A 94 -0.17 -8.50 -17.89
N THR A 95 0.13 -9.75 -17.53
CA THR A 95 -0.53 -10.93 -18.12
C THR A 95 -2.04 -10.92 -17.89
N LYS A 96 -2.49 -10.63 -16.65
CA LYS A 96 -3.92 -10.53 -16.32
C LYS A 96 -4.61 -9.36 -17.02
N LEU A 97 -3.92 -8.24 -17.18
CA LEU A 97 -4.45 -7.05 -17.86
C LEU A 97 -4.43 -7.19 -19.39
N GLY A 98 -3.72 -8.19 -19.93
CA GLY A 98 -3.58 -8.40 -21.37
C GLY A 98 -2.68 -7.37 -22.06
N VAL A 99 -1.74 -6.78 -21.31
CA VAL A 99 -0.82 -5.75 -21.83
C VAL A 99 0.61 -6.29 -21.89
N MET A 100 1.37 -5.89 -22.90
CA MET A 100 2.81 -6.16 -22.94
C MET A 100 3.56 -4.97 -22.34
N ASP A 101 4.49 -5.26 -21.43
CA ASP A 101 5.39 -4.22 -20.92
C ASP A 101 6.44 -3.91 -22.00
N ASP A 102 6.39 -2.70 -22.55
CA ASP A 102 7.46 -2.16 -23.38
C ASP A 102 8.48 -1.42 -22.50
N SER A 103 9.67 -1.14 -23.06
CA SER A 103 10.75 -0.44 -22.34
C SER A 103 10.37 0.94 -21.76
N ARG A 104 9.24 1.52 -22.17
CA ARG A 104 8.69 2.80 -21.68
C ARG A 104 7.60 2.58 -20.63
N THR A 105 6.73 1.59 -20.77
CA THR A 105 5.66 1.28 -19.82
C THR A 105 6.16 0.57 -18.57
N ALA A 106 7.23 -0.22 -18.66
CA ALA A 106 7.82 -0.95 -17.54
C ALA A 106 8.29 -0.05 -16.38
N LYS A 107 8.40 1.27 -16.61
CA LYS A 107 8.86 2.27 -15.61
C LYS A 107 7.73 3.00 -14.89
N ILE A 108 6.47 2.80 -15.29
CA ILE A 108 5.31 3.50 -14.74
C ILE A 108 4.25 2.52 -14.23
N PRO A 109 3.42 2.90 -13.25
CA PRO A 109 2.34 2.03 -12.75
C PRO A 109 1.34 1.68 -13.86
N LEU A 110 0.79 0.47 -13.81
CA LEU A 110 -0.22 0.01 -14.77
C LEU A 110 -1.49 0.86 -14.73
N LEU A 111 -1.82 1.46 -13.57
CA LEU A 111 -2.92 2.42 -13.49
C LEU A 111 -2.72 3.64 -14.38
N TYR A 112 -1.47 4.11 -14.58
CA TYR A 112 -1.21 5.24 -15.47
C TYR A 112 -1.45 4.83 -16.92
N TYR A 113 -1.00 3.63 -17.29
CA TYR A 113 -1.26 3.06 -18.60
C TYR A 113 -2.76 2.96 -18.89
N ILE A 114 -3.54 2.44 -17.94
CA ILE A 114 -5.00 2.31 -18.07
C ILE A 114 -5.65 3.67 -18.33
N VAL A 115 -5.31 4.68 -17.52
CA VAL A 115 -5.88 6.04 -17.67
C VAL A 115 -5.53 6.63 -19.03
N THR A 116 -4.27 6.53 -19.46
CA THR A 116 -3.83 7.03 -20.77
C THR A 116 -4.51 6.30 -21.93
N ALA A 117 -4.70 4.98 -21.83
CA ALA A 117 -5.38 4.20 -22.85
C ALA A 117 -6.82 4.68 -23.08
N PHE A 118 -7.59 4.91 -22.02
CA PHE A 118 -8.96 5.43 -22.12
C PHE A 118 -9.02 6.87 -22.63
N GLN A 119 -8.13 7.75 -22.15
CA GLN A 119 -8.09 9.15 -22.62
C GLN A 119 -7.75 9.29 -24.11
N ASN A 120 -6.93 8.39 -24.65
CA ASN A 120 -6.59 8.42 -26.07
C ASN A 120 -7.71 7.84 -26.94
N GLN A 121 -8.49 6.89 -26.42
CA GLN A 121 -9.63 6.32 -27.14
C GLN A 121 -10.71 7.38 -27.42
N ASP A 122 -10.99 8.25 -26.44
CA ASP A 122 -11.95 9.36 -26.61
C ASP A 122 -11.47 10.42 -27.63
N ASN A 123 -10.15 10.55 -27.82
CA ASN A 123 -9.56 11.48 -28.79
C ASN A 123 -9.55 10.95 -30.22
N GLU A 124 -9.66 9.64 -30.44
CA GLU A 124 -9.76 9.04 -31.78
C GLU A 124 -11.21 8.97 -32.29
N GLU A 125 -12.20 9.04 -31.39
CA GLU A 125 -13.64 9.04 -31.70
C GLU A 125 -14.25 10.46 -31.86
N SER A 126 -13.46 11.52 -31.69
CA SER A 126 -13.86 12.95 -31.85
C SER A 126 -13.26 13.60 -33.10
#